data_AF-A0A349DCK0-F1
#
_entry.id   AF-A0A349DCK0-F1
#
_cell.length_a   1.000
_cell.length_b   1.000
_cell.length_c   1.000
_cell.angle_alpha   90.00
_cell.angle_beta   90.00
_cell.angle_gamma   90.00
#
_symmetry.space_group_name_H-M   'P 1'
#
loop_
_entity.id
_entity.type
_entity.pdbx_description
1 polymer ?
#
loop_
_entity_poly.entity_id
_entity_poly.type
_entity_poly.pdbx_seq_one_letter_code
_entity_poly.pdbx_strand_id
1 'polypeptide(L)'
;MLTPEELATIAETMQPHLDELNMWISQDMIRRFIARMGRGEKDLLGGTDQWQAQVYKEAGGLYEDLQKELHKFTGKSEDEIKAIFEDAGIRAWNADDIFYVAQGFESVPLLSSERMLNILTDCYQRTNNEVYNFTRTTANETQRRFIKLLDSTHMKVMSGAQSYTAAVKEA
;
A
#
# COMPACT_ATOMS: atom_id res chain seq x y z
N MET A 1 -6.92 -2.49 25.76
CA MET A 1 -6.76 -1.80 24.47
C MET A 1 -5.39 -1.18 24.48
N LEU A 2 -4.68 -1.19 23.34
CA LEU A 2 -3.39 -0.52 23.21
C LEU A 2 -3.57 1.00 23.40
N THR A 3 -2.58 1.64 23.98
CA THR A 3 -2.52 3.09 24.15
C THR A 3 -2.13 3.77 22.83
N PRO A 4 -2.46 5.06 22.66
CA PRO A 4 -2.03 5.82 21.48
C PRO A 4 -0.51 5.79 21.24
N GLU A 5 0.30 5.80 22.30
CA GLU A 5 1.77 5.72 22.24
C GLU A 5 2.26 4.34 21.77
N GLU A 6 1.62 3.26 22.24
CA GLU A 6 1.91 1.91 21.75
C GLU A 6 1.54 1.75 20.27
N LEU A 7 0.42 2.33 19.83
CA LEU A 7 0.02 2.32 18.43
C LEU A 7 0.98 3.10 17.53
N ALA A 8 1.46 4.26 17.97
CA ALA A 8 2.47 5.03 17.26
C ALA A 8 3.77 4.23 17.11
N THR A 9 4.22 3.58 18.19
CA THR A 9 5.42 2.73 18.17
C THR A 9 5.27 1.55 17.19
N ILE A 10 4.10 0.91 17.18
CA ILE A 10 3.80 -0.18 16.22
C ILE A 10 3.84 0.36 14.79
N ALA A 11 3.20 1.50 14.52
CA ALA A 11 3.18 2.10 13.19
C ALA A 11 4.60 2.42 12.69
N GLU A 12 5.43 3.05 13.51
CA GLU A 12 6.84 3.34 13.19
C GLU A 12 7.64 2.07 12.89
N THR A 13 7.45 1.03 13.71
CA THR A 13 8.22 -0.21 13.54
C THR A 13 7.77 -1.01 12.31
N MET A 14 6.50 -0.88 11.92
CA MET A 14 5.92 -1.55 10.75
C MET A 14 6.12 -0.77 9.44
N GLN A 15 6.64 0.46 9.51
CA GLN A 15 6.88 1.33 8.34
C GLN A 15 7.61 0.63 7.19
N PRO A 16 8.69 -0.16 7.40
CA PRO A 16 9.36 -0.85 6.29
C PRO A 16 8.45 -1.84 5.54
N HIS A 17 7.51 -2.48 6.22
CA HIS A 17 6.55 -3.40 5.60
C HIS A 17 5.47 -2.65 4.82
N LEU A 18 5.09 -1.47 5.28
CA LEU A 18 4.16 -0.59 4.58
C LEU A 18 4.81 0.02 3.32
N ASP A 19 6.08 0.40 3.39
CA ASP A 19 6.84 0.85 2.24
C ASP A 19 6.96 -0.26 1.18
N GLU A 20 7.20 -1.50 1.61
CA GLU A 20 7.20 -2.67 0.72
C GLU A 20 5.82 -2.92 0.09
N LEU A 21 4.74 -2.76 0.84
CA LEU A 21 3.37 -2.85 0.33
C LEU A 21 3.10 -1.76 -0.72
N ASN A 22 3.48 -0.51 -0.43
CA ASN A 22 3.31 0.63 -1.32
C ASN A 22 4.10 0.45 -2.63
N MET A 23 5.36 0.00 -2.52
CA MET A 23 6.18 -0.32 -3.69
C MET A 23 5.53 -1.41 -4.55
N TRP A 24 5.03 -2.48 -3.92
CA TRP A 24 4.36 -3.57 -4.64
C TRP A 24 3.08 -3.09 -5.34
N ILE A 25 2.22 -2.32 -4.65
CA ILE A 25 1.01 -1.73 -5.24
C ILE A 25 1.37 -0.90 -6.48
N SER A 26 2.39 -0.05 -6.37
CA SER A 26 2.83 0.79 -7.48
C SER A 26 3.22 -0.05 -8.70
N GLN A 27 4.05 -1.08 -8.49
CA GLN A 27 4.51 -1.98 -9.56
C GLN A 27 3.35 -2.78 -10.18
N ASP A 28 2.42 -3.27 -9.37
CA ASP A 28 1.27 -4.04 -9.85
C ASP A 28 0.30 -3.16 -10.67
N MET A 29 0.00 -1.95 -10.19
CA MET A 29 -0.78 -0.95 -10.94
C MET A 29 -0.10 -0.61 -12.27
N ILE A 30 1.21 -0.32 -12.28
CA ILE A 30 1.99 -0.05 -13.49
C ILE A 30 1.91 -1.22 -14.47
N ARG A 31 2.10 -2.45 -13.99
CA ARG A 31 2.05 -3.66 -14.83
C ARG A 31 0.68 -3.80 -15.49
N ARG A 32 -0.41 -3.65 -14.73
CA ARG A 32 -1.78 -3.73 -15.29
C ARG A 32 -2.03 -2.59 -16.27
N PHE A 33 -1.58 -1.39 -15.95
CA PHE A 33 -1.71 -0.22 -16.78
C PHE A 33 -1.05 -0.39 -18.15
N ILE A 34 0.22 -0.81 -18.19
CA ILE A 34 0.95 -1.10 -19.43
C ILE A 34 0.24 -2.18 -20.24
N ALA A 35 -0.24 -3.24 -19.57
CA ALA A 35 -0.95 -4.33 -20.23
C ALA A 35 -2.29 -3.87 -20.86
N ARG A 36 -3.04 -2.98 -20.20
CA ARG A 36 -4.29 -2.41 -20.73
C ARG A 36 -4.03 -1.43 -21.86
N MET A 37 -3.02 -0.57 -21.73
CA MET A 37 -2.58 0.30 -22.83
C MET A 37 -2.21 -0.51 -24.08
N GLY A 38 -1.43 -1.58 -23.92
CA GLY A 38 -1.05 -2.44 -25.04
C GLY A 38 -2.23 -3.13 -25.73
N ARG A 39 -3.37 -3.27 -25.03
CA ARG A 39 -4.63 -3.78 -25.59
C ARG A 39 -5.55 -2.69 -26.16
N GLY A 40 -5.21 -1.41 -26.01
CA GLY A 40 -6.03 -0.28 -26.46
C GLY A 40 -7.33 -0.11 -25.67
N GLU A 41 -7.34 -0.51 -24.39
CA GLU A 41 -8.50 -0.32 -23.53
C GLU A 41 -8.73 1.18 -23.26
N LYS A 42 -10.02 1.58 -23.18
CA LYS A 42 -10.40 2.96 -22.84
C LYS A 42 -10.11 3.27 -21.38
N ASP A 43 -10.42 2.31 -20.50
CA ASP A 43 -10.25 2.46 -19.05
C ASP A 43 -8.89 1.86 -18.65
N LEU A 44 -7.90 2.72 -18.43
CA LEU A 44 -6.55 2.27 -18.11
C LEU A 44 -6.39 1.86 -16.64
N LEU A 45 -7.29 2.32 -15.77
CA LEU A 45 -7.42 1.88 -14.37
C LEU A 45 -8.75 1.14 -14.19
N GLY A 46 -8.70 -0.05 -13.61
CA GLY A 46 -9.89 -0.85 -13.28
C GLY A 46 -10.21 -0.80 -11.79
N GLY A 47 -11.28 -1.49 -11.37
CA GLY A 47 -11.72 -1.51 -9.97
C GLY A 47 -10.66 -2.00 -8.98
N THR A 48 -9.77 -2.91 -9.39
CA THR A 48 -8.64 -3.34 -8.54
C THR A 48 -7.63 -2.23 -8.30
N ASP A 49 -7.37 -1.40 -9.33
CA ASP A 49 -6.42 -0.30 -9.22
C ASP A 49 -6.98 0.83 -8.34
N GLN A 50 -8.29 1.09 -8.41
CA GLN A 50 -8.98 2.03 -7.53
C GLN A 50 -8.88 1.59 -6.06
N TRP A 51 -9.11 0.29 -5.79
CA TRP A 51 -8.99 -0.24 -4.43
C TRP A 51 -7.55 -0.21 -3.92
N GLN A 52 -6.58 -0.60 -4.75
CA GLN A 52 -5.17 -0.53 -4.38
C GLN A 52 -4.70 0.90 -4.12
N ALA A 53 -5.18 1.88 -4.88
CA ALA A 53 -4.93 3.30 -4.61
C ALA A 53 -5.45 3.71 -3.22
N GLN A 54 -6.63 3.24 -2.82
CA GLN A 54 -7.14 3.48 -1.46
C GLN A 54 -6.26 2.81 -0.39
N VAL A 55 -5.86 1.56 -0.59
CA VAL A 55 -4.96 0.85 0.34
C VAL A 55 -3.61 1.57 0.47
N TYR A 56 -3.04 2.03 -0.64
CA TYR A 56 -1.77 2.78 -0.67
C TYR A 56 -1.88 4.08 0.15
N LYS A 57 -2.94 4.87 -0.05
CA LYS A 57 -3.20 6.09 0.72
C LYS A 57 -3.29 5.79 2.22
N GLU A 58 -4.05 4.77 2.60
CA GLU A 58 -4.23 4.41 4.00
C GLU A 58 -2.98 3.81 4.65
N ALA A 59 -2.08 3.23 3.85
CA ALA A 59 -0.74 2.79 4.29
C ALA A 59 0.27 3.94 4.38
N GLY A 60 -0.18 5.20 4.26
CA GLY A 60 0.66 6.39 4.36
C GLY A 60 1.48 6.70 3.11
N GLY A 61 1.18 6.04 1.97
CA GLY A 61 1.86 6.33 0.72
C GLY A 61 1.45 7.69 0.15
N LEU A 62 2.40 8.38 -0.47
CA LEU A 62 2.19 9.70 -1.09
C LEU A 62 1.74 9.56 -2.55
N TYR A 63 0.71 10.33 -2.91
CA TYR A 63 0.12 10.27 -4.25
C TYR A 63 1.13 10.65 -5.32
N GLU A 64 1.91 11.69 -5.06
CA GLU A 64 2.93 12.23 -5.94
C GLU A 64 3.98 11.18 -6.25
N ASP A 65 4.30 10.32 -5.28
CA ASP A 65 5.30 9.27 -5.47
C ASP A 65 4.74 8.12 -6.32
N LEU A 66 3.47 7.75 -6.12
CA LEU A 66 2.78 6.82 -7.02
C LEU A 66 2.70 7.37 -8.46
N GLN A 67 2.39 8.67 -8.62
CA GLN A 67 2.36 9.32 -9.94
C GLN A 67 3.74 9.37 -10.60
N LYS A 68 4.80 9.69 -9.85
CA LYS A 68 6.19 9.68 -10.36
C LYS A 68 6.61 8.29 -10.80
N GLU A 69 6.29 7.24 -10.04
CA GLU A 69 6.57 5.87 -10.44
C GLU A 69 5.82 5.51 -11.74
N LEU A 70 4.53 5.85 -11.84
CA LEU A 70 3.78 5.68 -13.08
C LEU A 70 4.40 6.45 -14.26
N HIS A 71 4.87 7.68 -14.05
CA HIS A 71 5.55 8.48 -15.07
C HIS A 71 6.81 7.79 -15.59
N LYS A 72 7.69 7.35 -14.68
CA LYS A 72 8.95 6.66 -15.01
C LYS A 72 8.72 5.43 -15.89
N PHE A 73 7.67 4.65 -15.60
CA PHE A 73 7.44 3.38 -16.29
C PHE A 73 6.54 3.48 -17.53
N THR A 74 5.66 4.47 -17.61
CA THR A 74 4.73 4.62 -18.75
C THR A 74 5.22 5.59 -19.80
N GLY A 75 6.11 6.52 -19.45
CA GLY A 75 6.60 7.58 -20.34
C GLY A 75 5.53 8.64 -20.69
N LYS A 76 4.34 8.58 -20.07
CA LYS A 76 3.27 9.56 -20.24
C LYS A 76 3.56 10.85 -19.48
N SER A 77 3.04 11.99 -19.91
CA SER A 77 3.20 13.22 -19.14
C SER A 77 2.48 13.15 -17.79
N GLU A 78 2.89 13.98 -16.83
CA GLU A 78 2.20 14.12 -15.54
C GLU A 78 0.71 14.47 -15.72
N ASP A 79 0.40 15.35 -16.68
CA ASP A 79 -0.98 15.73 -17.01
C ASP A 79 -1.82 14.54 -17.51
N GLU A 80 -1.24 13.67 -18.36
CA GLU A 80 -1.92 12.47 -18.83
C GLU A 80 -2.20 11.49 -17.69
N ILE A 81 -1.23 11.28 -16.80
CA ILE A 81 -1.39 10.40 -15.63
C ILE A 81 -2.46 10.96 -14.68
N LYS A 82 -2.42 12.28 -14.45
CA LYS A 82 -3.43 12.95 -13.62
C LYS A 82 -4.83 12.80 -14.20
N ALA A 83 -5.01 13.03 -15.50
CA ALA A 83 -6.30 12.88 -16.18
C ALA A 83 -6.87 11.47 -16.03
N ILE A 84 -6.02 10.44 -16.14
CA ILE A 84 -6.41 9.03 -15.98
C ILE A 84 -6.93 8.76 -14.56
N PHE A 85 -6.26 9.29 -13.54
CA PHE A 85 -6.68 9.12 -12.15
C PHE A 85 -7.96 9.90 -11.83
N GLU A 86 -8.12 11.10 -12.39
CA GLU A 86 -9.32 11.93 -12.23
C GLU A 86 -10.55 11.30 -12.91
N ASP A 87 -10.35 10.69 -14.09
CA ASP A 87 -11.36 9.95 -14.84
C ASP A 87 -11.77 8.66 -14.12
N ALA A 88 -10.79 7.92 -13.58
CA ALA A 88 -11.02 6.74 -12.76
C ALA A 88 -11.69 7.04 -11.40
N GLY A 89 -12.04 8.29 -11.12
CA GLY A 89 -12.74 8.67 -9.89
C GLY A 89 -11.85 8.69 -8.66
N ILE A 90 -10.52 8.68 -8.80
CA ILE A 90 -9.54 8.83 -7.71
C ILE A 90 -9.45 10.31 -7.31
N ARG A 91 -10.60 10.97 -7.16
CA ARG A 91 -10.71 12.38 -6.76
C ARG A 91 -10.55 12.58 -5.25
N ALA A 92 -10.64 11.49 -4.47
CA ALA A 92 -10.57 11.50 -3.02
C ALA A 92 -9.14 11.60 -2.44
N TRP A 93 -8.10 11.60 -3.27
CA TRP A 93 -6.73 11.84 -2.79
C TRP A 93 -6.44 13.33 -2.59
N ASN A 94 -6.94 14.18 -3.50
CA ASN A 94 -6.69 15.62 -3.50
C ASN A 94 -7.50 16.43 -2.46
N ALA A 95 -8.54 15.83 -1.86
CA ALA A 95 -9.43 16.56 -0.96
C ALA A 95 -8.86 16.76 0.46
N ASP A 96 -7.90 15.92 0.88
CA ASP A 96 -7.32 16.02 2.24
C ASP A 96 -6.02 16.83 2.27
N ASP A 97 -5.24 16.83 1.18
CA ASP A 97 -3.87 17.37 1.21
C ASP A 97 -3.84 18.90 1.39
N ILE A 98 -4.84 19.60 0.84
CA ILE A 98 -4.96 21.06 0.96
C ILE A 98 -5.24 21.49 2.42
N PHE A 99 -5.92 20.66 3.22
CA PHE A 99 -6.27 20.99 4.61
C PHE A 99 -5.06 20.83 5.55
N TYR A 100 -4.27 19.77 5.38
CA TYR A 100 -3.12 19.48 6.26
C TYR A 100 -1.90 20.34 5.93
N VAL A 101 -1.61 20.59 4.64
CA VAL A 101 -0.50 21.46 4.20
C VAL A 101 -0.76 22.93 4.58
N ALA A 102 -2.02 23.40 4.54
CA ALA A 102 -2.37 24.76 4.93
C ALA A 102 -2.25 25.05 6.44
N GLN A 103 -2.18 24.01 7.27
CA GLN A 103 -2.09 24.12 8.74
C GLN A 103 -0.69 23.80 9.29
N GLY A 104 0.28 23.45 8.43
CA GLY A 104 1.67 23.25 8.83
C GLY A 104 1.95 21.97 9.63
N PHE A 105 1.11 20.96 9.53
CA PHE A 105 1.35 19.67 10.19
C PHE A 105 2.34 18.82 9.38
N GLU A 106 3.35 18.26 10.06
CA GLU A 106 4.17 17.19 9.49
C GLU A 106 3.29 15.95 9.27
N SER A 107 3.43 15.34 8.09
CA SER A 107 2.77 14.12 7.66
C SER A 107 2.84 13.04 8.75
N VAL A 108 1.70 12.75 9.40
CA VAL A 108 1.47 11.43 10.00
C VAL A 108 0.10 10.89 9.52
N PRO A 109 -0.03 10.50 8.25
CA PRO A 109 -1.30 10.03 7.68
C PRO A 109 -1.68 8.64 8.19
N LEU A 110 -0.73 7.87 8.71
CA LEU A 110 -0.92 6.45 9.04
C LEU A 110 -1.85 6.23 10.24
N LEU A 111 -1.78 7.10 11.26
CA LEU A 111 -2.66 7.07 12.43
C LEU A 111 -4.09 7.56 12.13
N SER A 112 -4.35 8.04 10.91
CA SER A 112 -5.68 8.53 10.52
C SER A 112 -6.61 7.42 9.99
N SER A 113 -6.06 6.30 9.49
CA SER A 113 -6.86 5.18 8.99
C SER A 113 -7.14 4.16 10.09
N GLU A 114 -8.36 4.16 10.61
CA GLU A 114 -8.83 3.15 11.57
C GLU A 114 -8.68 1.73 11.02
N ARG A 115 -8.90 1.54 9.71
CA ARG A 115 -8.72 0.24 9.05
C ARG A 115 -7.28 -0.23 9.10
N MET A 116 -6.33 0.62 8.72
CA MET A 116 -4.91 0.26 8.71
C MET A 116 -4.40 0.03 10.14
N LEU A 117 -4.80 0.88 11.10
CA LEU A 117 -4.50 0.69 12.51
C LEU A 117 -4.97 -0.66 13.05
N ASN A 118 -6.18 -1.09 12.68
CA ASN A 118 -6.70 -2.39 13.08
C ASN A 118 -5.89 -3.55 12.49
N ILE A 119 -5.46 -3.44 11.23
CA ILE A 119 -4.60 -4.45 10.58
C ILE A 119 -3.25 -4.53 11.30
N LEU A 120 -2.59 -3.39 11.53
CA LEU A 120 -1.30 -3.34 12.23
C LEU A 120 -1.40 -3.91 13.64
N THR A 121 -2.48 -3.59 14.35
CA THR A 121 -2.76 -4.11 15.69
C THR A 121 -2.97 -5.63 15.68
N ASP A 122 -3.74 -6.17 14.73
CA ASP A 122 -3.95 -7.62 14.60
C ASP A 122 -2.64 -8.35 14.26
N CYS A 123 -1.84 -7.81 13.33
CA CYS A 123 -0.54 -8.39 12.99
C CYS A 123 0.38 -8.43 14.20
N TYR A 124 0.51 -7.32 14.94
CA TYR A 124 1.32 -7.22 16.15
C TYR A 124 0.87 -8.19 17.27
N GLN A 125 -0.44 -8.37 17.45
CA GLN A 125 -0.97 -9.32 18.44
C GLN A 125 -0.69 -10.77 18.04
N ARG A 126 -0.78 -11.10 16.75
CA ARG A 126 -0.54 -12.46 16.24
C ARG A 126 0.92 -12.89 16.29
N THR A 127 1.84 -11.93 16.23
CA THR A 127 3.29 -12.15 16.35
C THR A 127 3.79 -12.13 17.79
N ASN A 128 2.91 -12.20 18.80
CA ASN A 128 3.31 -12.14 20.20
C ASN A 128 4.12 -10.87 20.53
N ASN A 129 3.71 -9.73 19.96
CA ASN A 129 4.37 -8.42 20.09
C ASN A 129 5.70 -8.28 19.33
N GLU A 130 5.99 -9.18 18.37
CA GLU A 130 7.11 -9.03 17.43
C GLU A 130 6.66 -8.32 16.14
N VAL A 131 7.60 -7.76 15.38
CA VAL A 131 7.33 -6.94 14.19
C VAL A 131 7.75 -7.61 12.89
N TYR A 132 7.96 -8.92 12.94
CA TYR A 132 8.31 -9.80 11.82
C TYR A 132 7.74 -11.19 12.09
N ASN A 133 7.69 -12.06 11.08
CA ASN A 133 7.13 -13.41 11.16
C ASN A 133 5.63 -13.44 11.50
N PHE A 134 4.82 -12.69 10.76
CA PHE A 134 3.36 -12.59 10.90
C PHE A 134 2.65 -13.95 10.83
N THR A 135 3.28 -14.93 10.19
CA THR A 135 2.78 -16.30 10.04
C THR A 135 3.28 -17.28 11.10
N ARG A 136 4.07 -16.84 12.10
CA ARG A 136 4.63 -17.67 13.18
C ARG A 136 5.37 -18.94 12.70
N THR A 137 6.13 -18.81 11.61
CA THR A 137 6.89 -19.92 11.04
C THR A 137 8.19 -20.18 11.82
N THR A 138 8.50 -21.46 12.00
CA THR A 138 9.69 -21.95 12.71
C THR A 138 10.70 -22.55 11.72
N ALA A 139 11.20 -21.73 10.79
CA ALA A 139 12.37 -22.09 9.99
C ALA A 139 13.59 -21.39 10.61
N ASN A 140 14.72 -22.08 10.74
CA ASN A 140 15.98 -21.42 11.14
C ASN A 140 16.22 -20.17 10.26
N GLU A 141 16.91 -19.16 10.83
CA GLU A 141 17.36 -17.91 10.17
C GLU A 141 17.85 -18.06 8.71
N THR A 142 18.25 -19.26 8.30
CA THR A 142 18.66 -19.67 6.96
C THR A 142 17.62 -19.48 5.84
N GLN A 143 16.36 -19.14 6.13
CA GLN A 143 15.50 -18.57 5.09
C GLN A 143 14.82 -17.28 5.53
N ARG A 144 15.59 -16.26 5.96
CA ARG A 144 15.11 -14.87 6.07
C ARG A 144 14.27 -14.42 4.86
N ARG A 145 14.59 -14.90 3.65
CA ARG A 145 13.80 -14.64 2.44
C ARG A 145 12.40 -15.26 2.49
N PHE A 146 12.24 -16.45 3.06
CA PHE A 146 10.96 -17.10 3.22
C PHE A 146 10.09 -16.37 4.24
N ILE A 147 10.64 -16.01 5.39
CA ILE A 147 9.93 -15.21 6.40
C ILE A 147 9.50 -13.87 5.80
N LYS A 148 10.41 -13.17 5.12
CA LYS A 148 10.10 -11.90 4.44
C LYS A 148 9.02 -12.05 3.37
N LEU A 149 9.07 -13.12 2.57
CA LEU A 149 8.05 -13.41 1.56
C LEU A 149 6.68 -13.63 2.21
N LEU A 150 6.62 -14.40 3.29
CA LEU A 150 5.38 -14.65 4.02
C LEU A 150 4.83 -13.38 4.67
N ASP A 151 5.70 -12.55 5.25
CA ASP A 151 5.31 -11.28 5.87
C ASP A 151 4.71 -10.32 4.83
N SER A 152 5.39 -10.18 3.68
CA SER A 152 4.89 -9.38 2.55
C SER A 152 3.57 -9.92 2.01
N THR A 153 3.47 -11.23 1.81
CA THR A 153 2.25 -11.90 1.32
C THR A 153 1.09 -11.70 2.29
N HIS A 154 1.35 -11.82 3.59
CA HIS A 154 0.34 -11.58 4.63
C HIS A 154 -0.18 -10.14 4.57
N MET A 155 0.71 -9.15 4.46
CA MET A 155 0.30 -7.75 4.35
C MET A 155 -0.52 -7.44 3.12
N LYS A 156 -0.15 -7.98 1.95
CA LYS A 156 -0.92 -7.81 0.71
C LYS A 156 -2.35 -8.33 0.85
N VAL A 157 -2.52 -9.48 1.52
CA VAL A 157 -3.83 -10.11 1.71
C VAL A 157 -4.65 -9.38 2.77
N MET A 158 -4.06 -9.06 3.93
CA MET A 158 -4.78 -8.44 5.05
C MET A 158 -5.22 -7.01 4.76
N SER A 159 -4.41 -6.26 4.02
CA SER A 159 -4.79 -4.93 3.52
C SER A 159 -5.87 -4.97 2.45
N GLY A 160 -6.13 -6.15 1.87
CA GLY A 160 -7.01 -6.32 0.73
C GLY A 160 -6.41 -5.83 -0.59
N ALA A 161 -5.14 -5.41 -0.62
CA ALA A 161 -4.46 -5.01 -1.87
C ALA A 161 -4.37 -6.16 -2.87
N GLN A 162 -4.35 -7.40 -2.38
CA GLN A 162 -4.33 -8.62 -3.19
C GLN A 162 -5.32 -9.66 -2.63
N SER A 163 -5.96 -10.43 -3.51
CA SER A 163 -6.75 -11.58 -3.08
C SER A 163 -5.84 -12.72 -2.61
N TYR A 164 -6.34 -13.52 -1.66
CA TYR A 164 -5.61 -14.71 -1.18
C TYR A 164 -5.18 -15.65 -2.30
N THR A 165 -6.07 -15.90 -3.27
CA THR A 165 -5.79 -16.81 -4.40
C THR A 165 -4.74 -16.26 -5.35
N ALA A 166 -4.64 -14.93 -5.50
CA ALA A 166 -3.60 -14.31 -6.29
C ALA A 166 -2.26 -14.32 -5.54
N ALA A 167 -2.28 -14.03 -4.24
CA ALA A 167 -1.11 -14.03 -3.38
C ALA A 167 -0.42 -15.41 -3.34
N VAL A 168 -1.21 -16.49 -3.22
CA VAL A 168 -0.71 -17.87 -3.27
C VAL A 168 -0.11 -18.25 -4.64
N LYS A 169 -0.55 -17.62 -5.74
CA LYS A 169 0.03 -17.88 -7.07
C LYS A 169 1.33 -17.12 -7.32
N GLU A 170 1.55 -16.03 -6.60
CA GLU A 170 2.73 -15.17 -6.73
C GLU A 170 3.90 -15.63 -5.86
N ALA A 171 3.59 -16.20 -4.68
CA ALA A 171 4.55 -16.76 -3.73
C ALA A 171 5.15 -18.10 -4.18
#